data_AF-A0A813UW86-F1
#
_entry.id   AF-A0A813UW86-F1
#
_cell.length_a   1.000
_cell.length_b   1.000
_cell.length_c   1.000
_cell.angle_alpha   90.00
_cell.angle_beta   90.00
_cell.angle_gamma   90.00
#
_symmetry.space_group_name_H-M   'P 1'
#
loop_
_entity.id
_entity.type
_entity.pdbx_description
1 polymer ?
#
loop_
_entity_poly.entity_id
_entity_poly.type
_entity_poly.pdbx_seq_one_letter_code
_entity_poly.pdbx_strand_id
1 'polypeptide(L)'
;MNHRGAIENASLLFQSIPKEYFNNDNVDINVPADFLSTVYTYHMKNDDNENDWNQMYNYYQIATSTHEQTRALVAISSTNNKDRLNRLLNEGLIGGSNTIKVQDYFTMMGYMSRHPVGREIVWNFYKNNYSDLINTFTLQNSRFASAILSITRSFEKESYLDEMNELFTKYPNAGVGESARQQAIDQVKMNIHWVKTREQNLQNALDTIFNL
;
A
#
# COMPACT_ATOMS: atom_id res chain seq x y z
N MET A 1 2.75 0.31 16.37
CA MET A 1 2.26 0.72 17.70
C MET A 1 0.80 1.14 17.53
N ASN A 2 -0.16 0.29 17.95
CA ASN A 2 -1.60 0.56 17.86
C ASN A 2 -2.07 1.12 19.20
N HIS A 3 -1.92 2.42 19.43
CA HIS A 3 -2.42 3.04 20.66
C HIS A 3 -3.93 3.25 20.52
N ARG A 4 -4.75 2.49 21.26
CA ARG A 4 -6.22 2.48 21.13
C ARG A 4 -6.84 3.89 21.16
N GLY A 5 -6.40 4.73 22.10
CA GLY A 5 -6.89 6.11 22.19
C GLY A 5 -6.55 6.98 20.97
N ALA A 6 -5.45 6.69 20.26
CA ALA A 6 -5.11 7.43 19.03
C ALA A 6 -6.00 7.02 17.85
N ILE A 7 -6.39 5.74 17.79
CA ILE A 7 -7.29 5.20 16.76
C ILE A 7 -8.71 5.74 16.94
N GLU A 8 -9.22 5.69 18.17
CA GLU A 8 -10.54 6.23 18.51
C GLU A 8 -10.60 7.73 18.22
N ASN A 9 -9.58 8.50 18.62
CA ASN A 9 -9.50 9.93 18.31
C ASN A 9 -9.45 10.21 16.80
N ALA A 10 -8.66 9.46 16.02
CA ALA A 10 -8.61 9.65 14.58
C ALA A 10 -9.96 9.39 13.91
N SER A 11 -10.70 8.36 14.35
CA SER A 11 -12.01 8.04 13.81
C SER A 11 -13.06 9.09 14.18
N LEU A 12 -13.05 9.59 15.42
CA LEU A 12 -13.92 10.69 15.84
C LEU A 12 -13.64 11.98 15.05
N LEU A 13 -12.36 12.30 14.83
CA LEU A 13 -11.98 13.46 14.01
C LEU A 13 -12.46 13.30 12.57
N PHE A 14 -12.30 12.12 11.98
CA PHE A 14 -12.82 11.85 10.64
C PHE A 14 -14.33 12.05 10.56
N GLN A 15 -15.07 11.48 11.51
CA GLN A 15 -16.53 11.57 11.57
C GLN A 15 -17.03 13.00 11.85
N SER A 16 -16.18 13.86 12.43
CA SER A 16 -16.50 15.27 12.65
C SER A 16 -16.37 16.13 11.39
N ILE A 17 -15.72 15.63 10.32
CA ILE A 17 -15.57 16.35 9.06
C ILE A 17 -16.91 16.36 8.33
N PRO A 18 -17.47 17.54 7.96
CA PRO A 18 -18.71 17.66 7.20
C PRO A 18 -18.64 16.91 5.86
N LYS A 19 -19.75 16.34 5.40
CA LYS A 19 -19.78 15.58 4.14
C LYS A 19 -19.50 16.47 2.92
N GLU A 20 -19.92 17.72 3.01
CA GLU A 20 -19.70 18.81 2.05
C GLU A 20 -18.21 18.99 1.74
N TYR A 21 -17.34 18.81 2.75
CA TYR A 21 -15.88 18.87 2.55
C TYR A 21 -15.41 17.84 1.53
N PHE A 22 -15.95 16.61 1.59
CA PHE A 22 -15.61 15.54 0.66
C PHE A 22 -16.25 15.72 -0.74
N ASN A 23 -17.08 16.73 -0.93
CA ASN A 23 -17.60 17.16 -2.23
C ASN A 23 -16.80 18.34 -2.84
N ASN A 24 -15.72 18.77 -2.19
CA ASN A 24 -14.97 20.01 -2.47
C ASN A 24 -15.76 21.31 -2.19
N ASP A 25 -16.78 21.26 -1.34
CA ASP A 25 -17.46 22.49 -0.92
C ASP A 25 -16.54 23.29 0.02
N ASN A 26 -16.67 24.61 -0.02
CA ASN A 26 -15.88 25.50 0.84
C ASN A 26 -16.48 25.53 2.25
N VAL A 27 -16.14 24.54 3.07
CA VAL A 27 -16.57 24.40 4.46
C VAL A 27 -15.37 24.31 5.41
N ASP A 28 -15.49 24.98 6.56
CA ASP A 28 -14.47 24.93 7.60
C ASP A 28 -14.49 23.57 8.30
N ILE A 29 -13.30 23.03 8.57
CA ILE A 29 -13.13 21.78 9.32
C ILE A 29 -12.26 22.02 10.55
N ASN A 30 -12.58 21.36 11.66
CA ASN A 30 -11.82 21.45 12.90
C ASN A 30 -10.71 20.39 12.98
N VAL A 31 -9.99 20.18 11.87
CA VAL A 31 -8.86 19.26 11.78
C VAL A 31 -7.71 19.98 11.07
N PRO A 32 -6.56 20.20 11.74
CA PRO A 32 -5.44 20.86 11.10
C PRO A 32 -4.93 20.08 9.90
N ALA A 33 -4.53 20.78 8.84
CA ALA A 33 -4.13 20.18 7.56
C ALA A 33 -3.02 19.11 7.69
N ASP A 34 -2.11 19.27 8.65
CA ASP A 34 -1.01 18.34 8.90
C ASP A 34 -1.48 16.98 9.45
N PHE A 35 -2.66 16.94 10.09
CA PHE A 35 -3.22 15.72 10.66
C PHE A 35 -4.15 14.98 9.70
N LEU A 36 -4.62 15.59 8.61
CA LEU A 36 -5.62 14.99 7.71
C LEU A 36 -5.20 13.64 7.15
N SER A 37 -3.94 13.53 6.70
CA SER A 37 -3.41 12.25 6.19
C SER A 37 -3.49 11.14 7.24
N THR A 38 -3.12 11.45 8.49
CA THR A 38 -3.18 10.52 9.62
C THR A 38 -4.62 10.17 9.97
N VAL A 39 -5.50 11.17 10.06
CA VAL A 39 -6.93 10.99 10.37
C VAL A 39 -7.59 10.08 9.34
N TYR A 40 -7.43 10.35 8.04
CA TYR A 40 -8.00 9.53 6.97
C TYR A 40 -7.45 8.10 7.00
N THR A 41 -6.13 7.96 7.08
CA THR A 41 -5.45 6.64 7.05
C THR A 41 -5.85 5.79 8.25
N TYR A 42 -5.85 6.35 9.46
CA TYR A 42 -6.20 5.59 10.65
C TYR A 42 -7.68 5.24 10.69
N HIS A 43 -8.56 6.12 10.25
CA HIS A 43 -9.97 5.79 10.16
C HIS A 43 -10.19 4.66 9.13
N MET A 44 -9.75 4.81 7.87
CA MET A 44 -9.92 3.80 6.82
C MET A 44 -9.29 2.44 7.14
N LYS A 45 -8.19 2.42 7.90
CA LYS A 45 -7.52 1.19 8.33
C LYS A 45 -8.30 0.40 9.38
N ASN A 46 -9.02 1.09 10.27
CA ASN A 46 -9.64 0.47 11.45
C ASN A 46 -11.17 0.45 11.37
N ASP A 47 -11.76 1.10 10.38
CA ASP A 47 -13.19 1.15 10.16
C ASP A 47 -13.63 0.22 9.03
N ASP A 48 -14.75 -0.48 9.25
CA ASP A 48 -15.37 -1.39 8.30
C ASP A 48 -16.64 -0.78 7.64
N ASN A 49 -16.97 0.49 7.89
CA ASN A 49 -18.13 1.16 7.30
C ASN A 49 -17.91 1.40 5.79
N GLU A 50 -18.77 0.77 5.00
CA GLU A 50 -18.73 0.87 3.54
C GLU A 50 -19.05 2.26 3.02
N ASN A 51 -19.86 3.03 3.75
CA ASN A 51 -20.18 4.41 3.34
C ASN A 51 -18.97 5.34 3.50
N ASP A 52 -18.21 5.19 4.59
CA ASP A 52 -17.06 6.04 4.86
C ASP A 52 -15.95 5.77 3.85
N TRP A 53 -15.70 4.49 3.53
CA TRP A 53 -14.75 4.12 2.49
C TRP A 53 -15.19 4.60 1.10
N ASN A 54 -16.45 4.42 0.72
CA ASN A 54 -16.95 4.90 -0.58
C ASN A 54 -16.93 6.43 -0.67
N GLN A 55 -17.19 7.15 0.42
CA GLN A 55 -17.05 8.60 0.47
C GLN A 55 -15.60 9.02 0.19
N MET A 56 -14.62 8.38 0.84
CA MET A 56 -13.21 8.67 0.60
C MET A 56 -12.76 8.27 -0.81
N TYR A 57 -13.26 7.15 -1.34
CA TYR A 57 -13.00 6.73 -2.72
C TYR A 57 -13.54 7.74 -3.74
N ASN A 58 -14.77 8.23 -3.54
CA ASN A 58 -15.34 9.29 -4.37
C ASN A 58 -14.52 10.58 -4.24
N TYR A 59 -14.11 10.94 -3.03
CA TYR A 59 -13.28 12.12 -2.82
C TYR A 59 -11.95 12.03 -3.56
N TYR A 60 -11.28 10.87 -3.59
CA TYR A 60 -10.08 10.65 -4.41
C TYR A 60 -10.32 10.98 -5.90
N GLN A 61 -11.48 10.59 -6.44
CA GLN A 61 -11.84 10.81 -7.85
C GLN A 61 -12.04 12.30 -8.17
N ILE A 62 -12.68 13.05 -7.25
CA ILE A 62 -13.11 14.43 -7.50
C ILE A 62 -12.22 15.50 -6.84
N ALA A 63 -11.25 15.11 -6.01
CA ALA A 63 -10.38 16.06 -5.30
C ALA A 63 -9.66 16.99 -6.29
N THR A 64 -9.78 18.30 -6.03
CA THR A 64 -9.23 19.35 -6.90
C THR A 64 -7.73 19.58 -6.70
N SER A 65 -7.20 19.23 -5.54
CA SER A 65 -5.77 19.35 -5.20
C SER A 65 -5.07 18.00 -5.27
N THR A 66 -3.87 17.97 -5.87
CA THR A 66 -3.00 16.78 -5.90
C THR A 66 -2.65 16.29 -4.49
N HIS A 67 -2.54 17.19 -3.51
CA HIS A 67 -2.25 16.81 -2.13
C HIS A 67 -3.43 16.06 -1.49
N GLU A 68 -4.65 16.56 -1.66
CA GLU A 68 -5.86 15.89 -1.14
C GLU A 68 -6.12 14.58 -1.87
N GLN A 69 -5.96 14.55 -3.20
CA GLN A 69 -6.04 13.30 -3.97
C GLN A 69 -5.03 12.25 -3.47
N THR A 70 -3.79 12.65 -3.20
CA THR A 70 -2.78 11.73 -2.65
C THR A 70 -3.16 11.25 -1.25
N ARG A 71 -3.66 12.13 -0.37
CA ARG A 71 -4.12 11.75 0.98
C ARG A 71 -5.28 10.75 0.90
N ALA A 72 -6.25 11.00 0.04
CA ALA A 72 -7.38 10.11 -0.18
C ALA A 72 -6.92 8.75 -0.74
N LEU A 73 -5.99 8.74 -1.70
CA LEU A 73 -5.41 7.52 -2.26
C LEU A 73 -4.70 6.68 -1.19
N VAL A 74 -3.88 7.30 -0.34
CA VAL A 74 -3.22 6.62 0.79
C VAL A 74 -4.27 6.04 1.74
N ALA A 75 -5.32 6.80 2.05
CA ALA A 75 -6.37 6.40 2.97
C ALA A 75 -7.16 5.19 2.46
N ILE A 76 -7.71 5.22 1.24
CA ILE A 76 -8.45 4.07 0.67
C ILE A 76 -7.59 2.82 0.55
N SER A 77 -6.28 2.99 0.32
CA SER A 77 -5.30 1.90 0.22
C SER A 77 -4.92 1.28 1.58
N SER A 78 -5.23 1.95 2.68
CA SER A 78 -4.81 1.54 4.03
C SER A 78 -5.79 0.60 4.74
N THR A 79 -6.95 0.36 4.13
CA THR A 79 -7.98 -0.53 4.68
C THR A 79 -7.48 -1.95 4.86
N ASN A 80 -7.95 -2.65 5.90
CA ASN A 80 -7.70 -4.08 6.08
C ASN A 80 -8.77 -4.96 5.40
N ASN A 81 -9.82 -4.35 4.84
CA ASN A 81 -10.88 -5.08 4.15
C ASN A 81 -10.35 -5.61 2.80
N LYS A 82 -10.30 -6.93 2.68
CA LYS A 82 -9.71 -7.61 1.52
C LYS A 82 -10.48 -7.35 0.23
N ASP A 83 -11.81 -7.24 0.31
CA ASP A 83 -12.66 -7.03 -0.86
C ASP A 83 -12.45 -5.63 -1.44
N ARG A 84 -12.27 -4.62 -0.59
CA ARG A 84 -11.92 -3.25 -1.00
C ARG A 84 -10.54 -3.19 -1.66
N LEU A 85 -9.54 -3.85 -1.08
CA LEU A 85 -8.20 -3.91 -1.68
C LEU A 85 -8.22 -4.63 -3.04
N ASN A 86 -8.91 -5.77 -3.14
CA ASN A 86 -9.07 -6.48 -4.40
C ASN A 86 -9.84 -5.65 -5.43
N ARG A 87 -10.88 -4.93 -5.04
CA ARG A 87 -11.61 -4.00 -5.91
C ARG A 87 -10.67 -2.97 -6.52
N LEU A 88 -9.86 -2.30 -5.70
CA LEU A 88 -8.89 -1.30 -6.16
C LEU A 88 -7.86 -1.87 -7.15
N LEU A 89 -7.36 -3.08 -6.89
CA LEU A 89 -6.42 -3.77 -7.79
C LEU A 89 -7.05 -4.12 -9.14
N ASN A 90 -8.25 -4.70 -9.13
CA ASN A 90 -8.94 -5.07 -10.36
C ASN A 90 -9.34 -3.84 -11.19
N GLU A 91 -9.89 -2.81 -10.56
CA GLU A 91 -10.27 -1.56 -11.24
C GLU A 91 -9.07 -0.90 -11.93
N GLY A 92 -7.91 -0.84 -11.26
CA GLY A 92 -6.71 -0.24 -11.85
C GLY A 92 -6.08 -1.07 -12.98
N LEU A 93 -6.27 -2.39 -12.99
CA LEU A 93 -5.84 -3.26 -14.10
C LEU A 93 -6.77 -3.18 -15.31
N ILE A 94 -8.10 -3.15 -15.09
CA ILE A 94 -9.11 -3.03 -16.16
C ILE A 94 -9.09 -1.63 -16.78
N GLY A 95 -8.88 -0.60 -15.94
CA GLY A 95 -8.94 0.80 -16.34
C GLY A 95 -10.37 1.31 -16.61
N GLY A 96 -10.48 2.55 -17.08
CA GLY A 96 -11.75 3.23 -17.36
C GLY A 96 -11.84 4.62 -16.72
N SER A 97 -12.86 5.40 -17.10
CA SER A 97 -12.99 6.81 -16.69
C SER A 97 -13.22 7.03 -15.19
N ASN A 98 -13.73 6.02 -14.47
CA ASN A 98 -14.07 6.09 -13.04
C ASN A 98 -13.30 5.03 -12.22
N THR A 99 -12.04 4.77 -12.60
CA THR A 99 -11.18 3.79 -11.91
C THR A 99 -9.97 4.49 -11.30
N ILE A 100 -9.12 3.72 -10.62
CA ILE A 100 -7.82 4.23 -10.19
C ILE A 100 -7.03 4.69 -11.40
N LYS A 101 -6.53 5.93 -11.35
CA LYS A 101 -5.78 6.51 -12.47
C LYS A 101 -4.53 5.67 -12.71
N VAL A 102 -4.22 5.40 -13.98
CA VAL A 102 -3.04 4.61 -14.39
C VAL A 102 -1.74 5.13 -13.75
N GLN A 103 -1.59 6.44 -13.62
CA GLN A 103 -0.42 7.07 -12.99
C GLN A 103 -0.31 6.82 -11.47
N ASP A 104 -1.44 6.57 -10.80
CA ASP A 104 -1.55 6.36 -9.36
C ASP A 104 -1.49 4.87 -9.01
N TYR A 105 -1.84 3.99 -9.96
CA TYR A 105 -2.03 2.56 -9.74
C TYR A 105 -0.85 1.86 -9.05
N PHE A 106 0.38 2.04 -9.56
CA PHE A 106 1.57 1.42 -8.95
C PHE A 106 1.96 2.04 -7.61
N THR A 107 1.70 3.33 -7.43
CA THR A 107 1.91 4.03 -6.16
C THR A 107 0.93 3.50 -5.09
N MET A 108 -0.33 3.30 -5.48
CA MET A 108 -1.37 2.69 -4.66
C MET A 108 -0.98 1.27 -4.21
N MET A 109 -0.53 0.40 -5.13
CA MET A 109 -0.01 -0.92 -4.78
C MET A 109 1.14 -0.82 -3.76
N GLY A 110 2.04 0.14 -3.94
CA GLY A 110 3.12 0.42 -3.00
C GLY A 110 2.63 0.90 -1.62
N TYR A 111 1.50 1.61 -1.52
CA TYR A 111 0.89 2.00 -0.25
C TYR A 111 0.27 0.81 0.47
N MET A 112 -0.51 -0.01 -0.24
CA MET A 112 -1.10 -1.26 0.29
C MET A 112 -0.02 -2.21 0.82
N SER A 113 1.11 -2.34 0.12
CA SER A 113 2.21 -3.23 0.51
C SER A 113 2.95 -2.83 1.80
N ARG A 114 2.63 -1.67 2.41
CA ARG A 114 3.27 -1.20 3.65
C ARG A 114 2.79 -1.93 4.90
N HIS A 115 1.65 -2.63 4.85
CA HIS A 115 1.12 -3.39 5.98
C HIS A 115 0.90 -4.87 5.62
N PRO A 116 0.93 -5.81 6.60
CA PRO A 116 0.98 -7.24 6.31
C PRO A 116 -0.17 -7.76 5.44
N VAL A 117 -1.41 -7.34 5.71
CA VAL A 117 -2.61 -7.76 4.95
C VAL A 117 -2.53 -7.28 3.50
N GLY A 118 -2.24 -6.00 3.28
CA GLY A 118 -2.13 -5.43 1.93
C GLY A 118 -0.95 -5.99 1.16
N ARG A 119 0.20 -6.22 1.83
CA ARG A 119 1.39 -6.86 1.25
C ARG A 119 1.07 -8.20 0.61
N GLU A 120 0.40 -9.08 1.35
CA GLU A 120 0.06 -10.42 0.86
C GLU A 120 -0.90 -10.35 -0.33
N ILE A 121 -1.94 -9.51 -0.24
CA ILE A 121 -2.95 -9.34 -1.30
C ILE A 121 -2.30 -8.79 -2.58
N VAL A 122 -1.53 -7.70 -2.47
CA VAL A 122 -0.87 -7.06 -3.60
C VAL A 122 0.13 -8.01 -4.26
N TRP A 123 0.93 -8.72 -3.47
CA TRP A 123 1.93 -9.63 -4.02
C TRP A 123 1.31 -10.81 -4.76
N ASN A 124 0.28 -11.42 -4.17
CA ASN A 124 -0.45 -12.50 -4.81
C ASN A 124 -1.14 -12.01 -6.10
N PHE A 125 -1.77 -10.83 -6.07
CA PHE A 125 -2.34 -10.21 -7.26
C PHE A 125 -1.29 -9.96 -8.34
N TYR A 126 -0.14 -9.37 -7.98
CA TYR A 126 0.94 -9.03 -8.91
C TYR A 126 1.50 -10.28 -9.61
N LYS A 127 1.76 -11.36 -8.86
CA LYS A 127 2.21 -12.64 -9.42
C LYS A 127 1.17 -13.30 -10.31
N ASN A 128 -0.07 -13.39 -9.83
CA ASN A 128 -1.13 -14.14 -10.52
C ASN A 128 -1.59 -13.45 -11.81
N ASN A 129 -1.54 -12.11 -11.85
CA ASN A 129 -1.94 -11.30 -13.00
C ASN A 129 -0.74 -10.71 -13.75
N TYR A 130 0.48 -11.26 -13.56
CA TYR A 130 1.70 -10.67 -14.13
C TYR A 130 1.65 -10.58 -15.66
N SER A 131 1.07 -11.59 -16.32
CA SER A 131 0.86 -11.58 -17.77
C SER A 131 -0.06 -10.45 -18.21
N ASP A 132 -1.18 -10.25 -17.51
CA ASP A 132 -2.14 -9.19 -17.83
C ASP A 132 -1.55 -7.81 -17.53
N LEU A 133 -0.79 -7.66 -16.46
CA LEU A 133 -0.03 -6.44 -16.15
C LEU A 133 0.96 -6.09 -17.28
N ILE A 134 1.69 -7.08 -17.81
CA ILE A 134 2.57 -6.86 -18.97
C ILE A 134 1.75 -6.45 -20.20
N ASN A 135 0.64 -7.13 -20.48
CA ASN A 135 -0.19 -6.85 -21.65
C ASN A 135 -0.80 -5.44 -21.58
N THR A 136 -1.24 -5.01 -20.41
CA THR A 136 -1.87 -3.70 -20.19
C THR A 136 -0.84 -2.57 -20.17
N PHE A 137 0.26 -2.72 -19.43
CA PHE A 137 1.18 -1.61 -19.17
C PHE A 137 2.46 -1.65 -20.00
N THR A 138 2.80 -2.79 -20.60
CA THR A 138 4.03 -3.08 -21.35
C THR A 138 5.31 -3.05 -20.51
N LEU A 139 6.32 -3.81 -20.94
CA LEU A 139 7.65 -3.83 -20.32
C LEU A 139 8.47 -2.53 -20.55
N GLN A 140 7.95 -1.58 -21.34
CA GLN A 140 8.58 -0.28 -21.57
C GLN A 140 8.06 0.80 -20.63
N ASN A 141 7.02 0.51 -19.84
CA ASN A 141 6.51 1.44 -18.86
C ASN A 141 7.38 1.43 -17.60
N SER A 142 8.09 2.54 -17.38
CA SER A 142 9.01 2.70 -16.25
C SER A 142 8.33 2.65 -14.88
N ARG A 143 7.05 3.04 -14.77
CA ARG A 143 6.28 2.94 -13.52
C ARG A 143 5.95 1.48 -13.19
N PHE A 144 5.54 0.69 -14.19
CA PHE A 144 5.34 -0.75 -14.01
C PHE A 144 6.66 -1.44 -13.65
N ALA A 145 7.72 -1.14 -14.39
CA ALA A 145 9.05 -1.68 -14.17
C ALA A 145 9.58 -1.43 -12.75
N SER A 146 9.37 -0.24 -12.22
CA SER A 146 9.82 0.14 -10.87
C SER A 146 8.86 -0.25 -9.74
N ALA A 147 7.62 -0.65 -10.06
CA ALA A 147 6.60 -1.02 -9.07
C ALA A 147 7.06 -2.16 -8.14
N ILE A 148 7.87 -3.09 -8.65
CA ILE A 148 8.40 -4.20 -7.87
C ILE A 148 9.17 -3.70 -6.63
N LEU A 149 9.90 -2.58 -6.73
CA LEU A 149 10.69 -2.02 -5.64
C LEU A 149 9.82 -1.61 -4.44
N SER A 150 8.66 -1.02 -4.70
CA SER A 150 7.74 -0.59 -3.64
C SER A 150 6.92 -1.75 -3.10
N ILE A 151 6.47 -2.66 -3.97
CA ILE A 151 5.67 -3.83 -3.61
C ILE A 151 6.45 -4.77 -2.69
N THR A 152 7.72 -5.04 -2.99
CA THR A 152 8.54 -6.02 -2.25
C THR A 152 9.42 -5.38 -1.17
N ARG A 153 9.40 -4.05 -1.02
CA ARG A 153 10.29 -3.28 -0.13
C ARG A 153 10.39 -3.85 1.28
N SER A 154 9.28 -4.37 1.79
CA SER A 154 9.15 -4.82 3.17
C SER A 154 9.24 -6.34 3.33
N PHE A 155 9.53 -7.09 2.26
CA PHE A 155 9.75 -8.54 2.34
C PHE A 155 11.02 -8.85 3.12
N GLU A 156 10.90 -9.82 4.00
CA GLU A 156 11.91 -10.15 5.00
C GLU A 156 12.03 -11.67 5.24
N LYS A 157 11.35 -12.49 4.44
CA LYS A 157 11.34 -13.96 4.52
C LYS A 157 11.95 -14.59 3.28
N GLU A 158 12.65 -15.71 3.45
CA GLU A 158 13.22 -16.49 2.34
C GLU A 158 12.15 -16.92 1.32
N SER A 159 10.96 -17.31 1.80
CA SER A 159 9.85 -17.71 0.92
C SER A 159 9.45 -16.61 -0.08
N TYR A 160 9.52 -15.33 0.31
CA TYR A 160 9.25 -14.24 -0.61
C TYR A 160 10.37 -14.07 -1.65
N LEU A 161 11.62 -14.31 -1.26
CA LEU A 161 12.75 -14.28 -2.18
C LEU A 161 12.64 -15.40 -3.23
N ASP A 162 12.26 -16.60 -2.79
CA ASP A 162 12.03 -17.75 -3.67
C ASP A 162 10.92 -17.45 -4.68
N GLU A 163 9.77 -16.95 -4.23
CA GLU A 163 8.66 -16.57 -5.10
C GLU A 163 9.04 -15.47 -6.12
N MET A 164 9.90 -14.51 -5.74
CA MET A 164 10.40 -13.50 -6.67
C MET A 164 11.31 -14.13 -7.75
N ASN A 165 12.22 -15.03 -7.35
CA ASN A 165 13.11 -15.72 -8.29
C ASN A 165 12.33 -16.61 -9.26
N GLU A 166 11.30 -17.31 -8.78
CA GLU A 166 10.39 -18.11 -9.61
C GLU A 166 9.66 -17.24 -10.63
N LEU A 167 9.11 -16.09 -10.20
CA LEU A 167 8.43 -15.15 -11.08
C LEU A 167 9.38 -14.65 -12.18
N PHE A 168 10.60 -14.25 -11.83
CA PHE A 168 11.56 -13.71 -12.80
C PHE A 168 12.12 -14.79 -13.73
N THR A 169 12.24 -16.03 -13.26
CA THR A 169 12.60 -17.17 -14.11
C THR A 169 11.47 -17.50 -15.09
N LYS A 170 10.21 -17.44 -14.65
CA LYS A 170 9.03 -17.63 -15.51
C LYS A 170 8.88 -16.52 -16.56
N TYR A 171 9.26 -15.28 -16.21
CA TYR A 171 9.19 -14.12 -17.10
C TYR A 171 10.56 -13.44 -17.25
N PRO A 172 11.52 -14.05 -17.97
CA PRO A 172 12.92 -13.61 -17.98
C PRO A 172 13.14 -12.25 -18.65
N ASN A 173 12.29 -11.85 -19.60
CA ASN A 173 12.37 -10.52 -20.20
C ASN A 173 11.75 -9.47 -19.26
N ALA A 174 12.58 -8.59 -18.71
CA ALA A 174 12.15 -7.49 -17.85
C ALA A 174 11.99 -6.13 -18.57
N GLY A 175 12.39 -6.03 -19.86
CA GLY A 175 12.48 -4.76 -20.57
C GLY A 175 13.31 -3.73 -19.80
N VAL A 176 12.74 -2.54 -19.53
CA VAL A 176 13.43 -1.50 -18.76
C VAL A 176 13.49 -1.78 -17.25
N GLY A 177 12.87 -2.88 -16.79
CA GLY A 177 12.79 -3.26 -15.38
C GLY A 177 13.89 -4.16 -14.85
N GLU A 178 14.89 -4.52 -15.66
CA GLU A 178 15.96 -5.46 -15.26
C GLU A 178 16.69 -4.97 -13.99
N SER A 179 17.10 -3.69 -13.98
CA SER A 179 17.79 -3.10 -12.85
C SER A 179 16.91 -3.01 -11.59
N ALA A 180 15.60 -2.78 -11.76
CA ALA A 180 14.64 -2.72 -10.66
C ALA A 180 14.42 -4.11 -10.04
N ARG A 181 14.37 -5.17 -10.85
CA ARG A 181 14.30 -6.55 -10.35
C ARG A 181 15.53 -6.91 -9.52
N GLN A 182 16.73 -6.61 -10.01
CA GLN A 182 17.97 -6.87 -9.27
C GLN A 182 18.00 -6.12 -7.94
N GLN A 183 17.69 -4.81 -7.96
CA GLN A 183 17.61 -4.00 -6.74
C GLN A 183 16.58 -4.54 -5.73
N ALA A 184 15.42 -5.00 -6.21
CA ALA A 184 14.41 -5.60 -5.36
C ALA A 184 14.94 -6.87 -4.67
N ILE A 185 15.62 -7.76 -5.41
CA ILE A 185 16.24 -8.97 -4.85
C ILE A 185 17.30 -8.62 -3.80
N ASP A 186 18.18 -7.67 -4.09
CA ASP A 186 19.24 -7.27 -3.17
C ASP A 186 18.68 -6.64 -1.88
N GLN A 187 17.63 -5.83 -2.00
CA GLN A 187 16.93 -5.27 -0.86
C GLN A 187 16.28 -6.34 0.01
N VAL A 188 15.64 -7.36 -0.60
CA VAL A 188 15.00 -8.45 0.16
C VAL A 188 16.05 -9.33 0.85
N LYS A 189 17.16 -9.66 0.19
CA LYS A 189 18.30 -10.35 0.82
C LYS A 189 18.84 -9.58 2.02
N MET A 190 18.98 -8.26 1.87
CA MET A 190 19.41 -7.40 2.97
C MET A 190 18.41 -7.43 4.13
N ASN A 191 17.10 -7.32 3.86
CA ASN A 191 16.06 -7.40 4.90
C ASN A 191 16.10 -8.74 5.65
N ILE A 192 16.21 -9.86 4.93
CA ILE A 192 16.33 -11.21 5.51
C ILE A 192 17.53 -11.30 6.45
N HIS A 193 18.69 -10.81 6.00
CA HIS A 193 19.90 -10.78 6.82
C HIS A 193 19.71 -9.92 8.08
N TRP A 194 19.10 -8.74 7.95
CA TRP A 194 18.83 -7.86 9.08
C TRP A 194 17.90 -8.49 10.12
N VAL A 195 16.83 -9.17 9.69
CA VAL A 195 15.91 -9.85 10.60
C VAL A 195 16.60 -10.98 11.34
N LYS A 196 17.33 -11.86 10.63
CA LYS A 196 18.08 -12.97 11.25
C LYS A 196 19.07 -12.48 12.30
N THR A 197 19.84 -11.44 12.00
CA THR A 197 20.83 -10.87 12.94
C THR A 197 20.17 -10.19 14.15
N ARG A 198 19.05 -9.47 13.95
CA ARG A 198 18.33 -8.83 15.05
C ARG A 198 17.64 -9.83 15.97
N GLU A 199 17.01 -10.85 15.43
CA GLU A 199 16.39 -11.92 16.22
C GLU A 199 17.42 -12.60 17.12
N GLN A 200 18.60 -12.92 16.58
CA GLN A 200 19.69 -13.49 17.37
C GLN A 200 20.14 -12.55 18.50
N ASN A 201 20.30 -11.26 18.24
CA ASN A 201 20.70 -10.27 19.26
C ASN A 201 19.64 -10.08 20.34
N LEU A 202 18.36 -10.04 19.96
CA LEU A 202 17.25 -9.94 20.91
C LEU A 202 17.15 -11.20 21.77
N GLN A 203 17.27 -12.39 21.18
CA GLN A 203 17.26 -13.64 21.93
C GLN A 203 18.40 -13.68 22.96
N ASN A 204 19.63 -13.33 22.54
CA ASN A 204 20.77 -13.24 23.45
C ASN A 204 20.55 -12.24 24.61
N ALA A 205 19.94 -11.08 24.32
CA ALA A 205 19.64 -10.08 25.33
C ALA A 205 18.57 -10.56 26.32
N LEU A 206 17.52 -11.22 25.84
CA LEU A 206 16.48 -11.81 26.68
C LEU A 206 17.05 -12.95 27.54
N ASP A 207 17.88 -13.81 26.96
CA ASP A 207 18.54 -14.90 27.69
C ASP A 207 19.49 -14.37 28.77
N THR A 208 20.12 -13.20 28.55
CA THR A 208 20.95 -12.54 29.56
C THR A 208 20.10 -11.92 30.69
N ILE A 209 18.92 -11.39 30.37
CA ILE A 209 18.01 -10.76 31.35
C ILE A 209 17.26 -11.80 32.19
N PHE A 210 16.89 -12.94 31.61
CA PHE A 210 16.04 -13.95 32.25
C PHE A 210 16.79 -15.17 32.82
N ASN A 211 18.11 -15.29 32.59
CA ASN A 211 18.98 -16.29 33.26
C ASN A 211 19.87 -15.67 34.35
N LEU A 212 19.51 -14.48 34.86
CA LEU A 212 19.96 -13.89 36.12
C LEU A 212 18.78 -13.87 37.11
#